data_AF-A0A7C8LWW0-F1
#
_entry.id   AF-A0A7C8LWW0-F1
#
_cell.length_a   1.000
_cell.length_b   1.000
_cell.length_c   1.000
_cell.angle_alpha   90.00
_cell.angle_beta   90.00
_cell.angle_gamma   90.00
#
_symmetry.space_group_name_H-M   'P 1'
#
loop_
_entity.id
_entity.type
_entity.pdbx_description
1 polymer ?
#
loop_
_entity_poly.entity_id
_entity_poly.type
_entity_poly.pdbx_seq_one_letter_code
_entity_poly.pdbx_strand_id
1 'polypeptide(L)'
;MSRNAELAKIHMGKKQLGLDDETYRVMLSDMFGVTSAAKLNFKQRYRLMRHMEERGAVFASKSQPTAKPTEDFYVIPDDAPHVQQKRYILALWKQLGWKMSGIDTRMKKQFGVESFIWLKDQAALQTITKDLVNRCHARGIDTD
;
A
#
# COMPACT_ATOMS: atom_id res chain seq x y z
N MET A 1 -15.31 1.82 9.16
CA MET A 1 -15.71 0.79 8.18
C MET A 1 -17.20 0.97 7.92
N SER A 2 -17.66 0.76 6.68
CA SER A 2 -19.10 0.81 6.38
C SER A 2 -19.78 -0.50 6.78
N ARG A 3 -21.04 -0.44 7.24
CA ARG A 3 -21.87 -1.61 7.60
C ARG A 3 -21.86 -2.69 6.51
N ASN A 4 -21.89 -2.28 5.25
CA ASN A 4 -21.91 -3.20 4.11
C ASN A 4 -20.57 -3.96 3.95
N ALA A 5 -19.44 -3.30 4.22
CA ALA A 5 -18.13 -3.95 4.19
C ALA A 5 -17.99 -5.01 5.30
N GLU A 6 -18.56 -4.75 6.47
CA GLU A 6 -18.58 -5.71 7.59
C GLU A 6 -19.41 -6.95 7.27
N LEU A 7 -20.60 -6.77 6.72
CA LEU A 7 -21.46 -7.89 6.30
C LEU A 7 -20.78 -8.72 5.22
N ALA A 8 -20.14 -8.07 4.23
CA ALA A 8 -19.40 -8.77 3.19
C ALA A 8 -18.27 -9.64 3.77
N LYS A 9 -17.50 -9.12 4.73
CA LYS A 9 -16.48 -9.90 5.45
C LYS A 9 -17.08 -11.12 6.13
N ILE A 10 -18.16 -10.95 6.89
CA ILE A 10 -18.84 -12.06 7.57
C ILE A 10 -19.26 -13.14 6.56
N HIS A 11 -19.82 -12.76 5.41
CA HIS A 11 -20.18 -13.71 4.35
C HIS A 11 -18.96 -14.42 3.74
N MET A 12 -17.82 -13.73 3.59
CA MET A 12 -16.57 -14.36 3.19
C MET A 12 -16.08 -15.38 4.22
N GLY A 13 -16.12 -15.04 5.51
CA GLY A 13 -15.75 -15.96 6.58
C GLY A 13 -16.65 -17.20 6.63
N LYS A 14 -17.95 -17.03 6.38
CA LYS A 14 -18.90 -18.15 6.28
C LYS A 14 -18.47 -19.13 5.18
N LYS A 15 -18.09 -18.59 4.02
CA LYS A 15 -17.59 -19.37 2.88
C LYS A 15 -16.25 -20.04 3.19
N GLN A 16 -15.33 -19.35 3.87
CA GLN A 16 -14.03 -19.90 4.29
C GLN A 16 -14.17 -21.06 5.28
N LEU A 17 -15.13 -20.96 6.20
CA LEU A 17 -15.42 -22.01 7.17
C LEU A 17 -16.29 -23.14 6.60
N GLY A 18 -16.74 -23.06 5.35
CA GLY A 18 -17.61 -24.06 4.73
C GLY A 18 -18.97 -24.20 5.43
N LEU A 19 -19.46 -23.14 6.09
CA LEU A 19 -20.72 -23.20 6.83
C LEU A 19 -21.91 -23.08 5.89
N ASP A 20 -22.85 -24.01 6.00
CA ASP A 20 -24.15 -23.92 5.33
C ASP A 20 -24.99 -22.74 5.86
N ASP A 21 -25.96 -22.26 5.07
CA ASP A 21 -26.95 -21.27 5.46
C ASP A 21 -27.69 -21.65 6.75
N GLU A 22 -28.07 -22.92 6.92
CA GLU A 22 -28.77 -23.37 8.13
C GLU A 22 -27.86 -23.32 9.35
N THR A 23 -26.65 -23.89 9.24
CA THR A 23 -25.66 -23.90 10.32
C THR A 23 -25.26 -22.47 10.72
N TYR A 24 -25.13 -21.58 9.74
CA TYR A 24 -24.83 -20.19 9.97
C TYR A 24 -25.97 -19.45 10.70
N ARG A 25 -27.23 -19.74 10.37
CA ARG A 25 -28.40 -19.18 11.09
C ARG A 25 -28.48 -19.69 12.52
N VAL A 26 -28.20 -20.98 12.76
CA VAL A 26 -28.13 -21.55 14.10
C VAL A 26 -27.05 -20.86 14.93
N MET A 27 -25.85 -20.66 14.36
CA MET A 27 -24.76 -19.94 15.02
C MET A 27 -25.15 -18.49 15.39
N LEU A 28 -25.84 -17.78 14.50
CA LEU A 28 -26.33 -16.43 14.78
C LEU A 28 -27.41 -16.40 15.88
N SER A 29 -28.30 -17.40 15.88
CA SER A 29 -29.36 -17.53 16.88
C SER A 29 -28.78 -17.89 18.25
N ASP A 30 -27.80 -18.79 18.30
CA ASP A 30 -27.13 -19.22 19.52
C ASP A 30 -26.33 -18.08 20.18
N MET A 31 -25.54 -17.35 19.39
CA MET A 31 -24.68 -16.27 19.92
C MET A 31 -25.41 -14.96 20.19
N PHE A 32 -26.44 -14.62 19.42
CA PHE A 32 -27.04 -13.28 19.42
C PHE A 32 -28.58 -13.28 19.41
N GLY A 33 -29.24 -14.44 19.35
CA GLY A 33 -30.70 -14.54 19.28
C GLY A 33 -31.30 -14.00 17.99
N VAL A 34 -30.52 -13.84 16.91
CA VAL A 34 -31.00 -13.32 15.63
C VAL A 34 -30.78 -14.31 14.50
N THR A 35 -31.66 -14.25 13.50
CA THR A 35 -31.57 -15.10 12.30
C THR A 35 -30.81 -14.46 11.14
N SER A 36 -30.36 -13.21 11.29
CA SER A 36 -29.68 -12.47 10.22
C SER A 36 -28.61 -11.51 10.74
N ALA A 37 -27.44 -11.54 10.11
CA ALA A 37 -26.33 -10.62 10.40
C ALA A 37 -26.69 -9.14 10.14
N ALA A 38 -27.70 -8.87 9.31
CA ALA A 38 -28.19 -7.52 9.07
C ALA A 38 -28.78 -6.89 10.34
N LYS A 39 -29.34 -7.69 11.25
CA LYS A 39 -29.93 -7.22 12.52
C LYS A 39 -28.89 -6.96 13.61
N LEU A 40 -27.63 -7.37 13.41
CA LEU A 40 -26.57 -7.19 14.39
C LEU A 40 -26.12 -5.72 14.46
N ASN A 41 -25.79 -5.25 15.66
CA ASN A 41 -25.12 -3.98 15.88
C ASN A 41 -23.60 -4.12 15.63
N PHE A 42 -22.88 -3.01 15.47
CA PHE A 42 -21.43 -2.97 15.23
C PHE A 42 -20.64 -3.86 16.20
N LYS A 43 -20.89 -3.72 17.51
CA LYS A 43 -20.24 -4.55 18.55
C LYS A 43 -20.50 -6.04 18.37
N GLN A 44 -21.72 -6.42 17.96
CA GLN A 44 -22.08 -7.81 17.75
C GLN A 44 -21.44 -8.38 16.47
N ARG A 45 -21.38 -7.59 15.38
CA ARG A 45 -20.67 -7.98 14.15
C ARG A 45 -19.18 -8.21 14.40
N TYR A 46 -18.55 -7.36 15.19
CA TYR A 46 -17.15 -7.54 15.58
C TYR A 46 -16.94 -8.82 16.39
N ARG A 47 -17.81 -9.10 17.38
CA ARG A 47 -17.78 -10.38 18.12
C ARG A 47 -17.96 -11.59 17.21
N LEU A 48 -18.87 -11.51 16.24
CA LEU A 48 -19.08 -12.57 15.26
C LEU A 48 -17.84 -12.81 14.40
N MET A 49 -17.23 -11.74 13.88
CA MET A 49 -15.98 -11.86 13.12
C MET A 49 -14.90 -12.54 13.95
N ARG A 50 -14.69 -12.12 15.21
CA ARG A 50 -13.69 -12.72 16.08
C ARG A 50 -13.95 -14.21 16.34
N HIS A 51 -15.21 -14.59 16.59
CA HIS A 51 -15.59 -15.99 16.77
C HIS A 51 -15.34 -16.83 15.51
N MET A 52 -15.53 -16.24 14.33
CA MET A 52 -15.20 -16.89 13.08
C MET A 52 -13.68 -17.00 12.87
N GLU A 53 -12.88 -16.02 13.31
CA GLU A 53 -11.40 -16.09 13.33
C GLU A 53 -10.89 -17.22 14.22
N GLU A 54 -11.46 -17.34 15.42
CA GLU A 54 -11.15 -18.43 16.36
C GLU A 54 -11.46 -19.81 15.76
N ARG A 55 -12.40 -19.90 14.81
CA ARG A 55 -12.73 -21.12 14.06
C ARG A 55 -11.90 -21.32 12.79
N GLY A 56 -10.98 -20.40 12.48
CA GLY A 56 -10.07 -20.49 11.33
C GLY A 56 -10.44 -19.63 10.13
N ALA A 57 -11.44 -18.74 10.23
CA ALA A 57 -11.70 -17.76 9.18
C ALA A 57 -10.59 -16.70 9.17
N VAL A 58 -10.12 -16.34 7.98
CA VAL A 58 -9.08 -15.33 7.81
C VAL A 58 -9.75 -14.07 7.28
N PHE A 59 -10.10 -13.14 8.19
CA PHE A 59 -10.52 -11.78 7.83
C PHE A 59 -9.37 -10.80 7.84
N ALA A 60 -8.15 -11.31 7.60
CA ALA A 60 -7.05 -10.45 7.23
C ALA A 60 -7.56 -9.56 6.08
N SER A 61 -7.72 -8.27 6.36
CA SER A 61 -7.42 -7.32 5.31
C SER A 61 -6.04 -7.76 4.85
N LYS A 62 -5.92 -8.25 3.61
CA LYS A 62 -4.66 -8.01 2.92
C LYS A 62 -4.41 -6.55 3.21
N SER A 63 -3.41 -6.27 4.04
CA SER A 63 -3.00 -4.93 4.33
C SER A 63 -2.54 -4.41 2.98
N GLN A 64 -3.47 -3.92 2.16
CA GLN A 64 -3.14 -2.92 1.19
C GLN A 64 -2.54 -1.85 2.06
N PRO A 65 -1.24 -1.55 1.90
CA PRO A 65 -0.60 -0.53 2.72
C PRO A 65 -1.50 0.68 2.59
N THR A 66 -2.15 1.02 3.72
CA THR A 66 -2.91 2.23 3.82
C THR A 66 -1.90 3.30 3.48
N ALA A 67 -2.13 3.97 2.35
CA ALA A 67 -1.34 5.13 1.98
C ALA A 67 -1.52 6.11 3.14
N LYS A 68 -0.58 6.06 4.11
CA LYS A 68 -0.37 7.14 5.05
C LYS A 68 -0.26 8.41 4.20
N PRO A 69 -0.81 9.55 4.66
CA PRO A 69 -0.60 10.82 3.96
C PRO A 69 0.91 10.96 3.76
N THR A 70 1.31 10.90 2.50
CA THR A 70 2.69 10.84 2.06
C THR A 70 3.29 12.20 2.32
N GLU A 71 4.07 12.34 3.38
CA GLU A 71 5.20 13.25 3.26
C GLU A 71 6.07 12.65 2.15
N ASP A 72 6.08 13.30 0.98
CA ASP A 72 6.80 12.87 -0.22
C ASP A 72 8.29 13.19 -0.05
N PHE A 73 8.88 12.70 1.04
CA PHE A 73 10.29 12.91 1.36
C PHE A 73 11.08 11.65 1.06
N TYR A 74 12.16 11.81 0.30
CA TYR A 74 13.14 10.77 0.03
C TYR A 74 14.42 11.15 0.76
N VAL A 75 14.81 10.39 1.80
CA VAL A 75 16.01 10.67 2.59
C VAL A 75 17.22 10.05 1.92
N ILE A 76 18.23 10.87 1.62
CA ILE A 76 19.56 10.39 1.25
C ILE A 76 20.46 10.52 2.49
N PRO A 77 21.00 9.39 3.01
CA PRO A 77 21.99 9.44 4.09
C PRO A 77 23.22 10.26 3.68
N ASP A 78 23.78 11.04 4.61
CA ASP A 78 24.95 11.89 4.34
C ASP A 78 26.23 11.10 4.04
N ASP A 79 26.28 9.82 4.42
CA ASP A 79 27.37 8.88 4.14
C ASP A 79 27.23 8.19 2.77
N ALA A 80 26.16 8.44 2.02
CA ALA A 80 25.93 7.78 0.75
C ALA A 80 26.95 8.25 -0.32
N PRO A 81 27.44 7.35 -1.19
CA PRO A 81 28.28 7.77 -2.31
C PRO A 81 27.46 8.67 -3.25
N HIS A 82 28.11 9.74 -3.73
CA HIS A 82 27.54 10.73 -4.66
C HIS A 82 26.29 11.47 -4.12
N VAL A 83 26.27 11.83 -2.83
CA VAL A 83 25.13 12.52 -2.17
C VAL A 83 24.62 13.72 -2.99
N GLN A 84 25.52 14.61 -3.44
CA GLN A 84 25.11 15.82 -4.17
C GLN A 84 24.38 15.49 -5.47
N GLN A 85 24.91 14.54 -6.26
CA GLN A 85 24.28 14.12 -7.51
C GLN A 85 22.94 13.44 -7.25
N LYS A 86 22.84 12.63 -6.19
CA LYS A 86 21.57 12.00 -5.80
C LYS A 86 20.54 13.04 -5.37
N ARG A 87 20.93 14.06 -4.62
CA ARG A 87 20.05 15.18 -4.22
C ARG A 87 19.59 15.97 -5.45
N TYR A 88 20.48 16.20 -6.40
CA TYR A 88 20.15 16.87 -7.66
C TYR A 88 19.11 16.07 -8.47
N ILE A 89 19.30 14.75 -8.60
CA ILE A 89 18.33 13.86 -9.25
C ILE A 89 16.95 13.93 -8.57
N LEU A 90 16.89 13.96 -7.23
CA LEU A 90 15.63 14.13 -6.50
C LEU A 90 15.00 15.52 -6.75
N ALA A 91 15.81 16.57 -6.85
CA ALA A 91 15.31 17.91 -7.15
C ALA A 91 14.66 17.95 -8.55
N LEU A 92 15.33 17.40 -9.56
CA LEU A 92 14.78 17.26 -10.93
C LEU A 92 13.50 16.43 -10.92
N TRP A 93 13.49 15.32 -10.18
CA TRP A 93 12.30 14.47 -10.03
C TRP A 93 11.09 15.24 -9.47
N LYS A 94 11.34 16.07 -8.45
CA LYS A 94 10.33 16.93 -7.83
C LYS A 94 9.86 18.02 -8.78
N GLN A 95 10.77 18.66 -9.51
CA GLN A 95 10.44 19.68 -10.51
C GLN A 95 9.56 19.12 -11.63
N LEU A 96 9.74 17.84 -11.99
CA LEU A 96 8.85 17.14 -12.92
C LEU A 96 7.46 16.81 -12.32
N GLY A 97 7.18 17.18 -11.06
CA GLY A 97 5.91 16.92 -10.40
C GLY A 97 5.63 15.43 -10.19
N TRP A 98 6.67 14.60 -10.17
CA TRP A 98 6.54 13.17 -9.96
C TRP A 98 6.65 12.83 -8.47
N LYS A 99 5.88 11.82 -8.05
CA LYS A 99 5.91 11.33 -6.65
C LYS A 99 7.24 10.65 -6.35
N MET A 100 7.82 10.91 -5.18
CA MET A 100 9.08 10.29 -4.76
C MET A 100 8.97 8.77 -4.62
N SER A 101 7.80 8.24 -4.28
CA SER A 101 7.56 6.78 -4.25
C SER A 101 7.80 6.08 -5.61
N GLY A 102 7.79 6.84 -6.71
CA GLY A 102 8.06 6.33 -8.04
C GLY A 102 9.54 6.16 -8.39
N ILE A 103 10.46 6.75 -7.62
CA ILE A 103 11.88 6.76 -8.00
C ILE A 103 12.49 5.37 -7.92
N ASP A 104 12.26 4.62 -6.84
CA ASP A 104 12.76 3.25 -6.67
C ASP A 104 12.17 2.30 -7.71
N THR A 105 10.87 2.47 -8.03
CA THR A 105 10.23 1.71 -9.10
C THR A 105 10.92 1.93 -10.44
N ARG A 106 11.35 3.17 -10.71
CA ARG A 106 12.10 3.49 -11.92
C ARG A 106 13.52 2.92 -11.87
N MET A 107 14.22 3.03 -10.74
CA MET A 107 15.57 2.44 -10.60
C MET A 107 15.56 0.93 -10.78
N LYS A 108 14.52 0.25 -10.27
CA LYS A 108 14.34 -1.19 -10.47
C LYS A 108 14.13 -1.54 -11.94
N LYS A 109 13.34 -0.74 -12.67
CA LYS A 109 13.09 -0.97 -14.11
C LYS A 109 14.29 -0.64 -15.00
N GLN A 110 15.04 0.41 -14.67
CA GLN A 110 16.11 0.93 -15.54
C GLN A 110 17.48 0.29 -15.25
N PHE A 111 17.77 -0.01 -13.98
CA PHE A 111 19.08 -0.49 -13.53
C PHE A 111 19.00 -1.80 -12.73
N GLY A 112 17.81 -2.36 -12.51
CA GLY A 112 17.63 -3.56 -11.69
C GLY A 112 17.84 -3.34 -10.18
N VAL A 113 18.01 -2.09 -9.73
CA VAL A 113 18.31 -1.76 -8.34
C VAL A 113 17.01 -1.47 -7.58
N GLU A 114 16.80 -2.15 -6.45
CA GLU A 114 15.56 -2.01 -5.67
C GLU A 114 15.40 -0.66 -4.98
N SER A 115 16.51 0.04 -4.70
CA SER A 115 16.49 1.36 -4.07
C SER A 115 17.49 2.31 -4.72
N PHE A 116 17.08 3.55 -4.99
CA PHE A 116 17.94 4.59 -5.52
C PHE A 116 19.14 4.90 -4.60
N ILE A 117 19.00 4.75 -3.27
CA ILE A 117 20.11 4.93 -2.32
C ILE A 117 21.27 3.97 -2.63
N TRP A 118 20.96 2.74 -3.04
CA TRP A 118 21.93 1.69 -3.31
C TRP A 118 22.61 1.82 -4.68
N LEU A 119 22.17 2.76 -5.52
CA LEU A 119 22.83 3.04 -6.78
C LEU A 119 24.17 3.74 -6.51
N LYS A 120 25.27 3.01 -6.70
CA LYS A 120 26.65 3.52 -6.53
C LYS A 120 27.36 3.77 -7.85
N ASP A 121 26.81 3.24 -8.95
CA ASP A 121 27.42 3.34 -10.27
C ASP A 121 27.31 4.76 -10.83
N GLN A 122 28.46 5.38 -11.09
CA GLN A 122 28.53 6.76 -11.57
C GLN A 122 27.97 6.94 -12.98
N ALA A 123 28.13 5.94 -13.86
CA ALA A 123 27.60 6.00 -15.22
C ALA A 123 26.07 5.91 -15.21
N ALA A 124 25.50 5.07 -14.34
CA ALA A 124 24.06 4.99 -14.11
C ALA A 124 23.50 6.31 -13.56
N LEU A 125 24.17 6.92 -12.57
CA LEU A 125 23.79 8.23 -12.03
C LEU A 125 23.85 9.34 -13.09
N GLN A 126 24.88 9.36 -13.94
CA GLN A 126 24.95 10.32 -15.05
C GLN A 126 23.86 10.10 -16.10
N THR A 127 23.56 8.84 -16.41
CA THR A 127 22.53 8.46 -17.38
C THR A 127 21.15 8.94 -16.93
N ILE A 128 20.78 8.72 -15.67
CA ILE A 128 19.51 9.20 -15.14
C ILE A 128 19.49 10.73 -15.02
N THR A 129 20.59 11.36 -14.60
CA THR A 129 20.69 12.82 -14.51
C THR A 129 20.42 13.45 -15.88
N LYS A 130 21.09 12.97 -16.93
CA LYS A 130 20.93 13.46 -18.30
C LYS A 130 19.51 13.28 -18.82
N ASP A 131 18.88 12.11 -18.58
CA ASP A 131 17.49 11.89 -18.97
C ASP A 131 16.53 12.86 -18.24
N LEU A 132 16.71 13.08 -16.94
CA LEU A 132 15.83 13.98 -16.18
C LEU A 132 15.99 15.44 -16.61
N VAL A 133 17.22 15.91 -16.83
CA VAL A 133 17.49 17.25 -17.38
C VAL A 133 16.79 17.43 -18.72
N ASN A 134 16.94 16.46 -19.65
CA ASN A 134 16.28 16.52 -20.94
C ASN A 134 14.74 16.61 -20.82
N ARG A 135 14.15 15.93 -19.83
CA ARG A 135 12.70 16.01 -19.57
C ARG A 135 12.27 17.32 -18.94
N CYS A 136 13.10 17.90 -18.08
CA CYS A 136 12.86 19.23 -17.53
C CYS A 136 12.87 20.26 -18.67
N HIS A 137 13.89 20.23 -19.54
CA HIS A 137 13.99 21.09 -20.70
C HIS A 137 12.81 20.91 -21.66
N ALA A 138 12.39 19.67 -21.93
CA ALA A 138 11.21 19.39 -22.76
C ALA A 138 9.91 19.94 -22.17
N ARG A 139 9.87 20.22 -20.86
CA ARG A 139 8.74 20.86 -20.17
C ARG A 139 8.93 22.36 -19.96
N GLY A 140 10.02 22.94 -20.47
CA GLY A 140 10.36 24.36 -20.27
C GLY A 140 10.80 24.68 -18.84
N ILE A 141 11.24 23.68 -18.07
CA ILE A 141 11.79 23.86 -16.73
C ILE A 141 13.28 24.09 -16.88
N ASP A 142 13.75 25.25 -16.46
CA ASP A 142 15.17 25.57 -16.40
C ASP A 142 15.84 24.80 -15.25
N THR A 143 17.00 24.20 -15.53
CA THR A 143 17.75 23.35 -14.59
C THR A 143 19.16 23.85 -14.31
N ASP A 144 19.50 25.03 -14.83
CA ASP A 144 20.79 25.73 -14.64
C ASP A 144 20.88 26.45 -13.28
#